data_AF-A0A8S3RTD2-F1
#
_entry.id   AF-A0A8S3RTD2-F1
#
_cell.length_a   1.000
_cell.length_b   1.000
_cell.length_c   1.000
_cell.angle_alpha   90.00
_cell.angle_beta   90.00
_cell.angle_gamma   90.00
#
_symmetry.space_group_name_H-M   'P 1'
#
loop_
_entity.id
_entity.type
_entity.pdbx_description
1 polymer ?
#
loop_
_entity_poly.entity_id
_entity_poly.type
_entity_poly.pdbx_seq_one_letter_code
_entity_poly.pdbx_strand_id
1 'polypeptide(L)'
;MNNVMGRHEPRNDWVIAAAPDRSVSNNNLTMLPGDVFRKNVMLKTLELSNNKLSSIPDAVFSDNAKLQSLSLANNYLTSIPKDVFKNNVALVYVSLSNNNLTSVPDAVFMNNKALTYLPNKDQFLTHIELCKIIDANVCLGSHIKGLQRVKGMWRIYLDNDSERESMVTSGLVIRDKLVNVYTRNPRIIIHENPNHLKVRIKNVPCSADD
;
A
#
# COMPACT_ATOMS: atom_id res chain seq x y z
N MET A 1 42.00 26.49 -18.98
CA MET A 1 40.61 26.73 -19.37
C MET A 1 39.78 25.59 -18.82
N ASN A 2 39.24 25.79 -17.60
CA ASN A 2 38.42 24.79 -16.92
C ASN A 2 36.96 25.04 -17.31
N ASN A 3 36.30 24.04 -17.88
CA ASN A 3 34.84 24.03 -18.02
C ASN A 3 34.31 22.89 -17.16
N VAL A 4 33.79 23.24 -15.98
CA VAL A 4 33.01 22.37 -15.10
C VAL A 4 31.63 22.99 -15.02
N MET A 5 30.59 22.22 -15.36
CA MET A 5 29.16 22.33 -15.02
C MET A 5 28.35 21.75 -16.19
N GLY A 6 27.45 20.79 -16.04
CA GLY A 6 26.92 20.14 -14.86
C GLY A 6 25.70 19.32 -15.26
N ARG A 7 25.63 18.08 -14.76
CA ARG A 7 24.45 17.23 -14.49
C ARG A 7 23.48 16.94 -15.65
N HIS A 8 23.43 15.65 -15.99
CA HIS A 8 22.29 14.99 -16.61
C HIS A 8 20.98 15.40 -15.92
N GLU A 9 20.14 16.19 -16.58
CA GLU A 9 18.72 16.26 -16.24
C GLU A 9 18.04 14.93 -16.62
N PRO A 10 17.26 14.30 -15.74
CA PRO A 10 16.50 13.12 -16.11
C PRO A 10 15.38 13.55 -17.05
N ARG A 11 15.31 12.92 -18.24
CA ARG A 11 14.20 13.02 -19.20
C ARG A 11 12.84 12.76 -18.50
N ASN A 12 12.26 13.80 -17.94
CA ASN A 12 10.90 13.86 -17.39
C ASN A 12 10.16 15.03 -18.04
N ASP A 13 10.41 15.26 -19.34
CA ASP A 13 9.68 16.24 -20.13
C ASP A 13 8.30 15.70 -20.49
N TRP A 14 7.45 15.59 -19.47
CA TRP A 14 5.98 15.68 -19.51
C TRP A 14 5.31 15.13 -20.78
N VAL A 15 5.49 13.83 -20.99
CA VAL A 15 4.71 12.94 -21.90
C VAL A 15 3.19 13.17 -21.80
N ILE A 16 2.72 13.73 -20.69
CA ILE A 16 1.30 13.91 -20.36
C ILE A 16 0.71 15.21 -20.97
N ALA A 17 1.52 16.23 -21.31
CA ALA A 17 0.95 17.42 -21.97
C ALA A 17 0.61 17.20 -23.45
N ALA A 18 1.04 16.07 -24.03
CA ALA A 18 0.82 15.72 -25.43
C ALA A 18 -0.06 14.48 -25.64
N ALA A 19 -0.40 13.72 -24.60
CA ALA A 19 -1.20 12.51 -24.73
C ALA A 19 -2.67 12.79 -24.36
N PRO A 20 -3.58 12.98 -25.34
CA PRO A 20 -5.04 12.86 -25.12
C PRO A 20 -5.47 11.44 -24.68
N ASP A 21 -4.51 10.51 -24.63
CA ASP A 21 -4.74 9.10 -24.35
C ASP A 21 -4.79 8.86 -22.84
N ARG A 22 -5.88 8.20 -22.43
CA ARG A 22 -6.28 7.89 -21.05
C ARG A 22 -5.34 6.90 -20.32
N SER A 23 -4.13 6.68 -20.84
CA SER A 23 -3.15 5.72 -20.32
C SER A 23 -1.72 6.18 -20.53
N VAL A 24 -0.96 6.21 -19.44
CA VAL A 24 0.51 6.42 -19.41
C VAL A 24 1.18 5.25 -18.68
N SER A 25 0.58 4.06 -18.75
CA SER A 25 1.08 2.85 -18.09
C SER A 25 2.36 2.31 -18.76
N ASN A 26 3.15 1.53 -18.02
CA ASN A 26 4.38 0.88 -18.50
C ASN A 26 5.49 1.87 -18.90
N ASN A 27 5.64 2.94 -18.13
CA ASN A 27 6.69 3.93 -18.31
C ASN A 27 7.64 3.95 -17.10
N ASN A 28 8.63 4.84 -17.14
CA ASN A 28 9.57 5.04 -16.04
C ASN A 28 9.23 6.27 -15.20
N LEU A 29 7.96 6.67 -15.11
CA LEU A 29 7.56 7.87 -14.38
C LEU A 29 7.88 7.71 -12.90
N THR A 30 8.71 8.60 -12.36
CA THR A 30 9.07 8.62 -10.94
C THR A 30 8.23 9.60 -10.13
N MET A 31 7.62 10.58 -10.80
CA MET A 31 6.75 11.60 -10.20
C MET A 31 5.70 12.11 -11.19
N LEU A 32 4.66 12.74 -10.66
CA LEU A 32 3.66 13.49 -11.43
C LEU A 32 3.76 14.98 -11.09
N PRO A 33 3.75 15.89 -12.07
CA PRO A 33 3.52 17.31 -11.80
C PRO A 33 2.13 17.49 -11.16
N GLY A 34 2.02 18.41 -10.20
CA GLY A 34 0.80 18.58 -9.39
C GLY A 34 -0.42 19.09 -10.16
N ASP A 35 -0.23 19.66 -11.35
CA ASP A 35 -1.27 20.25 -12.19
C ASP A 35 -1.45 19.52 -13.53
N VAL A 36 -0.82 18.35 -13.68
CA VAL A 36 -0.68 17.69 -14.98
C VAL A 36 -2.01 17.30 -15.63
N PHE A 37 -3.05 17.03 -14.84
CA PHE A 37 -4.39 16.68 -15.34
C PHE A 37 -5.41 17.82 -15.26
N ARG A 38 -4.98 19.03 -14.86
CA ARG A 38 -5.86 20.17 -14.58
C ARG A 38 -6.75 20.56 -15.77
N LYS A 39 -6.24 20.43 -17.00
CA LYS A 39 -6.99 20.76 -18.24
C LYS A 39 -7.88 19.61 -18.72
N ASN A 40 -7.72 18.40 -18.21
CA ASN A 40 -8.47 17.21 -18.63
C ASN A 40 -9.77 17.06 -17.82
N VAL A 41 -10.61 18.10 -17.77
CA VAL A 41 -11.86 18.11 -16.98
C VAL A 41 -12.87 17.04 -17.41
N MET A 42 -12.71 16.47 -18.61
CA MET A 42 -13.52 15.38 -19.15
C MET A 42 -12.91 13.98 -18.95
N LEU A 43 -11.81 13.88 -18.20
CA LEU A 43 -11.12 12.61 -17.93
C LEU A 43 -12.07 11.64 -17.19
N LYS A 44 -12.25 10.45 -17.76
CA LYS A 44 -13.09 9.37 -17.18
C LYS A 44 -12.27 8.18 -16.72
N THR A 45 -11.18 7.88 -17.42
CA THR A 45 -10.31 6.74 -17.12
C THR A 45 -8.88 7.25 -17.13
N LEU A 46 -8.08 6.80 -16.18
CA LEU A 46 -6.66 7.11 -16.11
C LEU A 46 -5.86 5.87 -15.69
N GLU A 47 -5.02 5.39 -16.58
CA GLU A 47 -4.14 4.24 -16.35
C GLU A 47 -2.69 4.71 -16.14
N LEU A 48 -2.20 4.61 -14.91
CA LEU A 48 -0.82 4.95 -14.50
C LEU A 48 -0.05 3.72 -13.99
N SER A 49 -0.52 2.52 -14.33
CA SER A 49 0.02 1.26 -13.84
C SER A 49 1.45 1.02 -14.34
N ASN A 50 2.23 0.20 -13.63
CA ASN A 50 3.58 -0.21 -14.03
C ASN A 50 4.49 1.00 -14.30
N ASN A 51 4.53 1.93 -13.34
CA ASN A 51 5.45 3.06 -13.33
C ASN A 51 6.35 2.96 -12.09
N LYS A 52 7.11 4.01 -11.79
CA LYS A 52 8.02 4.08 -10.64
C LYS A 52 7.61 5.17 -9.65
N LEU A 53 6.31 5.50 -9.60
CA LEU A 53 5.80 6.57 -8.75
C LEU A 53 6.00 6.21 -7.28
N SER A 54 6.67 7.07 -6.53
CA SER A 54 6.89 6.88 -5.09
C SER A 54 5.91 7.69 -4.22
N SER A 55 5.28 8.71 -4.82
CA SER A 55 4.26 9.57 -4.22
C SER A 55 3.30 10.12 -5.29
N ILE A 56 2.17 10.67 -4.85
CA ILE A 56 1.21 11.40 -5.68
C ILE A 56 1.02 12.80 -5.07
N PRO A 57 0.99 13.88 -5.87
CA PRO A 57 0.68 15.21 -5.36
C PRO A 57 -0.77 15.32 -4.85
N ASP A 58 -0.97 16.06 -3.76
CA ASP A 58 -2.24 16.15 -3.02
C ASP A 58 -3.45 16.58 -3.86
N ALA A 59 -3.26 17.43 -4.86
CA ALA A 59 -4.33 18.00 -5.67
C ALA A 59 -4.31 17.53 -7.13
N VAL A 60 -3.53 16.50 -7.47
CA VAL A 60 -3.28 16.15 -8.89
C VAL A 60 -4.55 15.76 -9.68
N PHE A 61 -5.62 15.36 -8.99
CA PHE A 61 -6.91 15.00 -9.58
C PHE A 61 -8.05 15.97 -9.25
N SER A 62 -7.77 17.14 -8.67
CA SER A 62 -8.78 18.04 -8.11
C SER A 62 -9.82 18.53 -9.12
N ASP A 63 -9.43 18.67 -10.39
CA ASP A 63 -10.28 19.18 -11.48
C ASP A 63 -10.94 18.06 -12.30
N ASN A 64 -10.68 16.79 -11.99
CA ASN A 64 -11.17 15.63 -12.75
C ASN A 64 -12.41 15.01 -12.11
N ALA A 65 -13.45 15.82 -11.85
CA ALA A 65 -14.69 15.38 -11.18
C ALA A 65 -15.42 14.23 -11.92
N LYS A 66 -15.15 14.06 -13.22
CA LYS A 66 -15.71 12.99 -14.07
C LYS A 66 -14.89 11.70 -14.07
N LEU A 67 -13.80 11.62 -13.31
CA LEU A 67 -12.95 10.44 -13.23
C LEU A 67 -13.72 9.28 -12.59
N GLN A 68 -13.81 8.17 -13.31
CA GLN A 68 -14.55 6.96 -12.94
C GLN A 68 -13.63 5.79 -12.62
N SER A 69 -12.53 5.65 -13.36
CA SER A 69 -11.56 4.57 -13.19
C SER A 69 -10.15 5.14 -13.11
N LEU A 70 -9.41 4.77 -12.07
CA LEU A 70 -8.02 5.10 -11.88
C LEU A 70 -7.22 3.84 -11.55
N SER A 71 -6.14 3.59 -12.27
CA SER A 71 -5.19 2.56 -11.87
C SER A 71 -3.81 3.15 -11.59
N LEU A 72 -3.32 2.89 -10.38
CA LEU A 72 -1.97 3.21 -9.91
C LEU A 72 -1.21 1.93 -9.53
N ALA A 73 -1.67 0.78 -10.04
CA ALA A 73 -1.12 -0.51 -9.70
C ALA A 73 0.35 -0.66 -10.12
N ASN A 74 1.11 -1.49 -9.40
CA ASN A 74 2.52 -1.75 -9.71
C ASN A 74 3.36 -0.47 -9.78
N ASN A 75 3.26 0.35 -8.74
CA ASN A 75 4.12 1.52 -8.50
C ASN A 75 4.87 1.32 -7.16
N TYR A 76 5.54 2.34 -6.66
CA TYR A 76 6.27 2.31 -5.38
C TYR A 76 5.68 3.24 -4.34
N LEU A 77 4.37 3.53 -4.42
CA LEU A 77 3.70 4.47 -3.52
C LEU A 77 3.82 4.00 -2.08
N THR A 78 4.25 4.89 -1.19
CA THR A 78 4.39 4.61 0.25
C THR A 78 3.24 5.16 1.10
N SER A 79 2.55 6.17 0.58
CA SER A 79 1.36 6.77 1.18
C SER A 79 0.43 7.31 0.08
N ILE A 80 -0.82 7.59 0.46
CA ILE A 80 -1.80 8.30 -0.37
C ILE A 80 -2.22 9.57 0.39
N PRO A 81 -2.19 10.77 -0.24
CA PRO A 81 -2.67 11.97 0.43
C PRO A 81 -4.16 11.89 0.75
N LYS A 82 -4.54 12.31 1.96
CA LYS A 82 -5.89 12.12 2.51
C LYS A 82 -7.02 12.76 1.69
N ASP A 83 -6.73 13.80 0.91
CA ASP A 83 -7.74 14.56 0.16
C ASP A 83 -7.61 14.36 -1.36
N VAL A 84 -6.72 13.46 -1.82
CA VAL A 84 -6.36 13.35 -3.24
C VAL A 84 -7.54 12.96 -4.14
N PHE A 85 -8.56 12.29 -3.59
CA PHE A 85 -9.77 11.88 -4.32
C PHE A 85 -11.04 12.64 -3.91
N LYS A 86 -10.90 13.69 -3.08
CA LYS A 86 -12.03 14.42 -2.47
C LYS A 86 -13.06 14.92 -3.47
N ASN A 87 -12.63 15.32 -4.68
CA ASN A 87 -13.48 15.89 -5.72
C ASN A 87 -13.93 14.88 -6.78
N ASN A 88 -13.35 13.67 -6.81
CA ASN A 88 -13.60 12.67 -7.84
C ASN A 88 -14.84 11.82 -7.49
N VAL A 89 -15.98 12.48 -7.28
CA VAL A 89 -17.23 11.87 -6.77
C VAL A 89 -17.78 10.78 -7.69
N ALA A 90 -17.38 10.77 -8.97
CA ALA A 90 -17.75 9.77 -9.95
C ALA A 90 -16.87 8.51 -9.94
N LEU A 91 -15.86 8.42 -9.07
CA LEU A 91 -14.99 7.25 -8.98
C LEU A 91 -15.78 6.00 -8.62
N VAL A 92 -15.63 4.98 -9.47
CA VAL A 92 -16.20 3.63 -9.31
C VAL A 92 -15.11 2.59 -9.10
N TYR A 93 -13.91 2.84 -9.65
CA TYR A 93 -12.76 1.95 -9.55
C TYR A 93 -11.47 2.71 -9.26
N VAL A 94 -10.73 2.24 -8.25
CA VAL A 94 -9.36 2.71 -7.96
C VAL A 94 -8.48 1.51 -7.67
N SER A 95 -7.42 1.29 -8.45
CA SER A 95 -6.43 0.24 -8.18
C SER A 95 -5.16 0.81 -7.54
N LEU A 96 -4.83 0.34 -6.34
CA LEU A 96 -3.59 0.66 -5.61
C LEU A 96 -2.70 -0.57 -5.40
N SER A 97 -3.02 -1.70 -6.05
CA SER A 97 -2.34 -2.97 -5.84
C SER A 97 -0.85 -2.91 -6.17
N ASN A 98 -0.07 -3.79 -5.54
CA ASN A 98 1.38 -3.89 -5.77
C ASN A 98 2.12 -2.54 -5.64
N ASN A 99 1.78 -1.80 -4.58
CA ASN A 99 2.53 -0.63 -4.11
C ASN A 99 3.21 -0.94 -2.76
N ASN A 100 3.97 0.02 -2.23
CA ASN A 100 4.62 -0.06 -0.92
C ASN A 100 3.79 0.63 0.20
N LEU A 101 2.47 0.69 0.03
CA LEU A 101 1.57 1.39 0.95
C LEU A 101 1.54 0.68 2.30
N THR A 102 1.82 1.43 3.36
CA THR A 102 1.68 0.92 4.74
C THR A 102 0.28 1.14 5.31
N SER A 103 -0.51 2.01 4.71
CA SER A 103 -1.92 2.25 5.04
C SER A 103 -2.52 3.15 3.96
N VAL A 104 -3.84 3.25 3.95
CA VAL A 104 -4.60 4.21 3.16
C VAL A 104 -5.44 5.01 4.15
N PRO A 105 -5.45 6.36 4.14
CA PRO A 105 -6.23 7.13 5.12
C PRO A 105 -7.73 6.85 5.01
N ASP A 106 -8.44 6.71 6.13
CA ASP A 106 -9.91 6.45 6.16
C ASP A 106 -10.71 7.45 5.31
N ALA A 107 -10.34 8.73 5.44
CA ALA A 107 -11.04 9.82 4.79
C ALA A 107 -10.81 9.87 3.28
N VAL A 108 -9.82 9.14 2.74
CA VAL A 108 -9.39 9.31 1.35
C VAL A 108 -10.48 8.98 0.35
N PHE A 109 -11.40 8.07 0.71
CA PHE A 109 -12.52 7.68 -0.12
C PHE A 109 -13.89 8.14 0.42
N MET A 110 -13.91 9.04 1.41
CA MET A 110 -15.15 9.42 2.11
C MET A 110 -16.21 10.00 1.18
N ASN A 111 -15.80 10.65 0.08
CA ASN A 111 -16.69 11.30 -0.89
C ASN A 111 -16.98 10.43 -2.13
N ASN A 112 -16.30 9.30 -2.30
CA ASN A 112 -16.40 8.48 -3.51
C ASN A 112 -17.41 7.35 -3.31
N LYS A 113 -18.69 7.73 -3.13
CA LYS A 113 -19.79 6.82 -2.74
C LYS A 113 -20.10 5.73 -3.77
N ALA A 114 -19.70 5.94 -5.02
CA ALA A 114 -19.91 5.00 -6.12
C ALA A 114 -18.80 3.94 -6.24
N LEU A 115 -17.78 3.96 -5.36
CA LEU A 115 -16.74 2.93 -5.34
C LEU A 115 -17.34 1.59 -4.95
N THR A 116 -17.47 0.71 -5.94
CA THR A 116 -18.01 -0.65 -5.77
C THR A 116 -16.92 -1.66 -5.44
N TYR A 117 -15.68 -1.36 -5.82
CA TYR A 117 -14.51 -2.19 -5.58
C TYR A 117 -13.39 -1.32 -5.02
N LEU A 118 -13.35 -1.18 -3.69
CA LEU A 118 -12.10 -0.83 -3.03
C LEU A 118 -11.27 -2.12 -3.05
N PRO A 119 -10.12 -2.19 -3.75
CA PRO A 119 -9.27 -3.39 -3.75
C PRO A 119 -8.66 -3.69 -2.37
N ASN A 120 -9.13 -3.01 -1.34
CA ASN A 120 -8.43 -2.61 -0.15
C ASN A 120 -9.40 -2.65 1.04
N LYS A 121 -10.41 -3.51 1.03
CA LYS A 121 -11.05 -3.97 2.26
C LYS A 121 -10.76 -5.44 2.45
N ASP A 122 -10.86 -6.21 1.36
CA ASP A 122 -10.62 -7.65 1.34
C ASP A 122 -9.15 -8.04 1.06
N GLN A 123 -8.25 -7.09 0.76
CA GLN A 123 -6.80 -7.33 0.70
C GLN A 123 -6.08 -6.93 2.00
N PHE A 124 -6.82 -6.31 2.92
CA PHE A 124 -6.29 -5.73 4.13
C PHE A 124 -6.64 -6.56 5.35
N LEU A 125 -5.65 -6.92 6.16
CA LEU A 125 -5.87 -7.73 7.35
C LEU A 125 -5.87 -6.83 8.57
N THR A 126 -7.05 -6.61 9.17
CA THR A 126 -7.21 -5.89 10.44
C THR A 126 -6.60 -6.66 11.61
N HIS A 127 -6.37 -5.99 12.76
CA HIS A 127 -5.98 -6.69 14.00
C HIS A 127 -6.95 -7.83 14.35
N ILE A 128 -8.25 -7.57 14.25
CA ILE A 128 -9.30 -8.54 14.60
C ILE A 128 -9.28 -9.75 13.65
N GLU A 129 -9.15 -9.53 12.35
CA GLU A 129 -9.03 -10.63 11.38
C GLU A 129 -7.74 -11.41 11.57
N LEU A 130 -6.62 -10.74 11.84
CA LEU A 130 -5.35 -11.41 12.11
C LEU A 130 -5.43 -12.28 13.37
N CYS A 131 -6.03 -11.77 14.47
CA CYS A 131 -6.28 -12.57 15.66
C CYS A 131 -7.10 -13.83 15.33
N LYS A 132 -8.23 -13.68 14.63
CA LYS A 132 -9.08 -14.80 14.24
C LYS A 132 -8.34 -15.84 13.39
N ILE A 133 -7.49 -15.40 12.46
CA ILE A 133 -6.69 -16.31 11.63
C ILE A 133 -5.65 -17.05 12.48
N ILE A 134 -4.96 -16.37 13.38
CA ILE A 134 -3.98 -17.00 14.27
C ILE A 134 -4.67 -18.03 15.18
N ASP A 135 -5.79 -17.65 15.81
CA ASP A 135 -6.57 -18.54 16.67
C ASP A 135 -7.01 -19.81 15.92
N ALA A 136 -7.37 -19.68 14.64
CA ALA A 136 -7.75 -20.80 13.78
C ALA A 136 -6.58 -21.69 13.31
N ASN A 137 -5.35 -21.15 13.22
CA ASN A 137 -4.18 -21.89 12.71
C ASN A 137 -3.29 -22.47 13.83
N VAL A 138 -3.35 -21.91 15.05
CA VAL A 138 -2.37 -22.18 16.12
C VAL A 138 -3.01 -22.77 17.40
N CYS A 139 -4.35 -22.73 17.48
CA CYS A 139 -5.21 -23.41 18.47
C CYS A 139 -5.51 -22.68 19.79
N LEU A 140 -6.51 -23.25 20.49
CA LEU A 140 -7.48 -22.75 21.49
C LEU A 140 -6.92 -21.97 22.70
N GLY A 141 -6.89 -20.64 22.63
CA GLY A 141 -6.74 -19.80 23.82
C GLY A 141 -5.94 -18.54 23.54
N SER A 142 -6.38 -17.43 24.12
CA SER A 142 -5.83 -16.09 23.91
C SER A 142 -4.41 -15.93 24.49
N HIS A 143 -3.42 -16.52 23.83
CA HIS A 143 -1.99 -16.46 24.14
C HIS A 143 -1.27 -15.31 23.40
N ILE A 144 -2.00 -14.58 22.55
CA ILE A 144 -1.55 -13.31 21.95
C ILE A 144 -1.57 -12.22 23.02
N LYS A 145 -0.38 -11.79 23.49
CA LYS A 145 -0.22 -10.67 24.44
C LYS A 145 -0.22 -9.30 23.78
N GLY A 146 -0.02 -9.28 22.47
CA GLY A 146 -0.02 -8.03 21.74
C GLY A 146 0.23 -8.23 20.26
N LEU A 147 -0.23 -7.25 19.52
CA LEU A 147 0.03 -7.08 18.10
C LEU A 147 0.63 -5.70 17.92
N GLN A 148 1.66 -5.60 17.08
CA GLN A 148 2.26 -4.32 16.75
C GLN A 148 2.61 -4.28 15.27
N ARG A 149 2.20 -3.20 14.61
CA ARG A 149 2.60 -2.91 13.25
C ARG A 149 3.89 -2.08 13.23
N VAL A 150 4.91 -2.52 12.49
CA VAL A 150 6.16 -1.76 12.30
C VAL A 150 6.69 -1.90 10.89
N LYS A 151 6.78 -0.79 10.14
CA LYS A 151 7.38 -0.71 8.80
C LYS A 151 6.84 -1.78 7.83
N GLY A 152 5.51 -1.93 7.74
CA GLY A 152 4.86 -2.91 6.85
C GLY A 152 4.95 -4.38 7.33
N MET A 153 5.32 -4.61 8.60
CA MET A 153 5.37 -5.93 9.20
C MET A 153 4.44 -6.01 10.41
N TRP A 154 3.78 -7.16 10.56
CA TRP A 154 3.13 -7.51 11.81
C TRP A 154 4.17 -8.09 12.76
N ARG A 155 4.10 -7.70 14.02
CA ARG A 155 4.78 -8.32 15.15
C ARG A 155 3.70 -8.89 16.04
N ILE A 156 3.79 -10.17 16.33
CA ILE A 156 2.87 -10.88 17.21
C ILE A 156 3.68 -11.27 18.44
N TYR A 157 3.16 -10.91 19.61
CA TYR A 157 3.73 -11.23 20.90
C TYR A 157 2.95 -12.39 21.50
N LEU A 158 3.64 -13.49 21.73
CA LEU A 158 3.12 -14.74 22.27
C LEU A 158 3.71 -14.95 23.66
N ASP A 159 3.01 -15.70 24.51
CA ASP A 159 3.51 -16.16 25.82
C ASP A 159 3.86 -17.66 25.87
N ASN A 160 3.73 -18.37 24.74
CA ASN A 160 3.99 -19.81 24.62
C ASN A 160 5.04 -20.16 23.54
N ASP A 161 6.09 -20.89 23.94
CA ASP A 161 7.21 -21.30 23.07
C ASP A 161 6.81 -22.34 22.02
N SER A 162 5.93 -23.28 22.39
CA SER A 162 5.44 -24.33 21.49
C SER A 162 4.61 -23.73 20.35
N GLU A 163 3.78 -22.73 20.65
CA GLU A 163 3.01 -22.00 19.64
C GLU A 163 3.91 -21.18 18.71
N ARG A 164 4.93 -20.51 19.27
CA ARG A 164 5.93 -19.79 18.47
C ARG A 164 6.59 -20.74 17.47
N GLU A 165 7.04 -21.92 17.91
CA GLU A 165 7.70 -22.91 17.06
C GLU A 165 6.75 -23.50 16.01
N SER A 166 5.51 -23.79 16.40
CA SER A 166 4.47 -24.27 15.48
C SER A 166 4.18 -23.25 14.38
N MET A 167 4.00 -21.96 14.73
CA MET A 167 3.77 -20.88 13.76
C MET A 167 4.92 -20.70 12.79
N VAL A 168 6.17 -20.80 13.27
CA VAL A 168 7.36 -20.64 12.45
C VAL A 168 7.54 -21.81 11.49
N THR A 169 7.23 -23.03 11.95
CA THR A 169 7.36 -24.25 11.15
C THR A 169 6.26 -24.37 10.12
N SER A 170 5.02 -24.09 10.52
CA SER A 170 3.82 -24.30 9.71
C SER A 170 3.45 -23.08 8.87
N GLY A 171 3.95 -21.90 9.20
CA GLY A 171 3.48 -20.63 8.63
C GLY A 171 2.04 -20.30 9.07
N LEU A 172 1.45 -19.30 8.44
CA LEU A 172 0.04 -18.91 8.64
C LEU A 172 -0.69 -18.89 7.31
N VAL A 173 -1.83 -19.57 7.24
CA VAL A 173 -2.70 -19.46 6.07
C VAL A 173 -3.56 -18.20 6.23
N ILE A 174 -3.24 -17.17 5.45
CA ILE A 174 -3.98 -15.91 5.41
C ILE A 174 -4.67 -15.84 4.05
N ARG A 175 -6.02 -15.92 4.06
CA ARG A 175 -6.86 -15.88 2.84
C ARG A 175 -6.33 -16.84 1.76
N ASP A 176 -6.24 -18.11 2.14
CA ASP A 176 -5.81 -19.24 1.29
C ASP A 176 -4.36 -19.17 0.78
N LYS A 177 -3.55 -18.24 1.29
CA LYS A 177 -2.12 -18.15 1.00
C LYS A 177 -1.30 -18.47 2.24
N LEU A 178 -0.35 -19.38 2.08
CA LEU A 178 0.62 -19.66 3.11
C LEU A 178 1.63 -18.51 3.23
N VAL A 179 1.70 -17.89 4.40
CA VAL A 179 2.62 -16.80 4.71
C VAL A 179 3.63 -17.27 5.74
N ASN A 180 4.92 -17.10 5.41
CA ASN A 180 6.01 -17.47 6.29
C ASN A 180 6.09 -16.56 7.51
N VAL A 181 6.33 -17.18 8.67
CA VAL A 181 6.45 -16.54 9.96
C VAL A 181 7.90 -16.60 10.42
N TYR A 182 8.44 -15.46 10.88
CA TYR A 182 9.86 -15.35 11.22
C TYR A 182 10.07 -14.91 12.66
N THR A 183 11.01 -15.53 13.38
CA THR A 183 11.39 -15.10 14.74
C THR A 183 12.37 -13.94 14.75
N ARG A 184 13.18 -13.73 13.69
CA ARG A 184 14.21 -12.67 13.65
C ARG A 184 13.88 -11.56 12.65
N ASN A 185 14.45 -10.37 12.86
CA ASN A 185 14.48 -9.33 11.83
C ASN A 185 15.56 -9.68 10.79
N PRO A 186 15.23 -9.87 9.50
CA PRO A 186 16.24 -10.25 8.51
C PRO A 186 17.32 -9.18 8.26
N ARG A 187 17.12 -7.95 8.77
CA ARG A 187 18.06 -6.83 8.64
C ARG A 187 18.80 -6.47 9.93
N ILE A 188 18.48 -7.06 11.08
CA ILE A 188 19.11 -6.72 12.37
C ILE A 188 19.39 -8.01 13.13
N ILE A 189 20.68 -8.32 13.35
CA ILE A 189 21.15 -9.59 13.90
C ILE A 189 21.14 -9.63 15.44
N ILE A 190 20.89 -8.52 16.14
CA ILE A 190 21.08 -8.48 17.60
C ILE A 190 20.01 -7.67 18.35
N HIS A 191 19.68 -8.22 19.52
CA HIS A 191 18.73 -7.80 20.57
C HIS A 191 17.24 -8.07 20.31
N GLU A 192 16.79 -9.25 20.74
CA GLU A 192 15.38 -9.50 21.08
C GLU A 192 15.23 -9.50 22.60
N ASN A 193 14.14 -8.88 23.08
CA ASN A 193 13.78 -8.85 24.50
C ASN A 193 13.38 -10.28 24.93
N PRO A 194 14.03 -10.89 25.94
CA PRO A 194 13.80 -12.28 26.33
C PRO A 194 12.41 -12.53 26.95
N ASN A 195 11.67 -11.49 27.34
CA ASN A 195 10.41 -11.64 28.08
C ASN A 195 9.17 -11.80 27.19
N HIS A 196 9.29 -11.68 25.86
CA HIS A 196 8.16 -11.89 24.95
C HIS A 196 8.60 -12.65 23.70
N LEU A 197 7.87 -13.73 23.41
CA LEU A 197 8.10 -14.54 22.23
C LEU A 197 7.54 -13.79 21.03
N LYS A 198 8.42 -13.44 20.09
CA LYS A 198 8.07 -12.55 18.99
C LYS A 198 8.14 -13.26 17.65
N VAL A 199 7.05 -13.20 16.91
CA VAL A 199 7.03 -13.61 15.50
C VAL A 199 6.66 -12.44 14.61
N ARG A 200 7.10 -12.51 13.35
CA ARG A 200 6.94 -11.45 12.36
C ARG A 200 6.34 -12.00 11.07
N ILE A 201 5.39 -11.26 10.51
CA ILE A 201 4.80 -11.54 9.19
C ILE A 201 5.06 -10.34 8.29
N LYS A 202 5.60 -10.60 7.09
CA LYS A 202 5.87 -9.59 6.05
C LYS A 202 4.77 -9.63 4.99
N ASN A 203 4.65 -8.56 4.21
CA ASN A 203 3.80 -8.50 3.01
C ASN A 203 2.29 -8.71 3.27
N VAL A 204 1.81 -8.39 4.47
CA VAL A 204 0.37 -8.33 4.75
C VAL A 204 -0.11 -6.92 4.41
N PRO A 205 -1.00 -6.73 3.43
CA PRO A 205 -1.49 -5.40 3.05
C PRO A 205 -2.39 -4.82 4.18
N CYS A 206 -2.38 -3.50 4.39
CA CYS A 206 -2.90 -2.85 5.61
C CYS A 206 -4.30 -2.26 5.49
N SER A 207 -5.18 -2.53 6.47
CA SER A 207 -6.44 -1.78 6.64
C SER A 207 -6.17 -0.36 7.16
N ALA A 208 -7.11 0.52 6.88
CA ALA A 208 -7.18 1.87 7.43
C ALA A 208 -7.76 1.90 8.86
N ASP A 209 -8.41 0.81 9.29
CA ASP A 209 -8.90 0.64 10.65
C ASP A 209 -7.76 0.20 11.59
N ASP A 210 -7.00 1.18 12.09
CA ASP A 210 -6.28 1.20 13.38
C ASP A 210 -5.87 2.62 13.81
#